data_AF-M3UTM6-F1
#
_entry.id   AF-M3UTM6-F1
#
_cell.length_a   1.000
_cell.length_b   1.000
_cell.length_c   1.000
_cell.angle_alpha   90.00
_cell.angle_beta   90.00
_cell.angle_gamma   90.00
#
_symmetry.space_group_name_H-M   'P 1'
#
loop_
_entity.id
_entity.type
_entity.pdbx_description
1 polymer ?
#
loop_
_entity_poly.entity_id
_entity_poly.type
_entity_poly.pdbx_seq_one_letter_code
_entity_poly.pdbx_strand_id
1 'polypeptide(L)'
;MFQGTKGSIEVVAPTAENAPLITVNGKFAVDETSVKTLVPGTGAEVTTSSFVTFCYSGVTGRDGSTFDDSFSRGAPISYPATQLVPGFTKALVGQKVGAKVAVAVSPSDGYPSGTPDGKIQPGDSIVFALSILDAS
;
A
#
# COMPACT_ATOMS: atom_id res chain seq x y z
N MET A 1 10.14 3.77 -8.11
CA MET A 1 9.59 3.05 -9.28
C MET A 1 9.56 1.55 -9.02
N PHE A 2 8.43 0.87 -9.24
CA PHE A 2 8.34 -0.59 -9.31
C PHE A 2 8.35 -1.03 -10.77
N GLN A 3 9.01 -2.14 -11.06
CA GLN A 3 8.99 -2.77 -12.37
C GLN A 3 8.14 -4.02 -12.31
N GLY A 4 7.13 -4.11 -13.17
CA GLY A 4 6.23 -5.25 -13.25
C GLY A 4 6.63 -6.20 -14.37
N THR A 5 5.98 -7.35 -14.43
CA THR A 5 6.03 -8.24 -15.62
C THR A 5 5.39 -7.57 -16.83
N LYS A 6 4.46 -6.65 -16.58
CA LYS A 6 3.88 -5.71 -17.52
C LYS A 6 3.92 -4.35 -16.84
N GLY A 7 4.25 -3.30 -17.60
CA GLY A 7 4.20 -1.91 -17.11
C GLY A 7 5.15 -1.58 -15.96
N SER A 8 4.99 -0.36 -15.44
CA SER A 8 5.76 0.16 -14.30
C SER A 8 4.91 1.07 -13.44
N ILE A 9 5.35 1.27 -12.19
CA ILE A 9 4.68 2.16 -11.24
C ILE A 9 5.65 3.20 -10.72
N GLU A 10 5.21 4.45 -10.70
CA GLU A 10 5.88 5.52 -9.99
C GLU A 10 5.04 5.94 -8.78
N VAL A 11 5.70 6.12 -7.64
CA VAL A 11 5.03 6.54 -6.41
C VAL A 11 5.77 7.73 -5.84
N VAL A 12 5.02 8.81 -5.63
CA VAL A 12 5.45 9.99 -4.88
C VAL A 12 4.85 9.90 -3.48
N ALA A 13 5.71 9.99 -2.46
CA ALA A 13 5.31 9.93 -1.07
C ALA A 13 4.36 11.10 -0.72
N PRO A 14 3.44 10.92 0.25
CA PRO A 14 2.61 12.02 0.72
C PRO A 14 3.45 13.02 1.53
N THR A 15 3.05 14.29 1.48
CA THR A 15 3.58 15.37 2.33
C THR A 15 2.54 15.76 3.40
N ALA A 16 2.81 16.80 4.19
CA ALA A 16 1.81 17.31 5.14
C ALA A 16 0.59 17.93 4.44
N GLU A 17 0.77 18.41 3.20
CA GLU A 17 -0.21 19.15 2.41
C GLU A 17 -0.81 18.31 1.27
N ASN A 18 -0.11 17.25 0.84
CA ASN A 18 -0.48 16.49 -0.36
C ASN A 18 -0.58 14.99 -0.07
N ALA A 19 -1.68 14.40 -0.56
CA ALA A 19 -1.85 12.96 -0.66
C ALA A 19 -0.78 12.34 -1.59
N PRO A 20 -0.50 11.03 -1.49
CA PRO A 20 0.47 10.40 -2.37
C PRO A 20 -0.03 10.37 -3.81
N LEU A 21 0.90 10.41 -4.77
CA LEU A 21 0.59 10.21 -6.18
C LEU A 21 1.12 8.86 -6.64
N ILE A 22 0.24 8.01 -7.18
CA ILE A 22 0.60 6.73 -7.78
C ILE A 22 0.31 6.81 -9.28
N THR A 23 1.35 6.70 -10.10
CA THR A 23 1.23 6.70 -11.55
C THR A 23 1.45 5.29 -12.09
N VAL A 24 0.45 4.77 -12.79
CA VAL A 24 0.48 3.45 -13.41
C VAL A 24 0.77 3.59 -14.89
N ASN A 25 1.87 3.01 -15.35
CA ASN A 25 2.26 3.01 -16.75
C ASN A 25 2.00 1.63 -17.37
N GLY A 26 0.96 1.52 -18.19
CA GLY A 26 0.50 0.26 -18.77
C GLY A 26 -0.34 -0.58 -17.81
N LYS A 27 -0.46 -1.89 -18.08
CA LYS A 27 -1.22 -2.82 -17.24
C LYS A 27 -0.28 -3.48 -16.23
N PHE A 28 0.07 -2.74 -15.18
CA PHE A 28 1.03 -3.19 -14.19
C PHE A 28 0.62 -4.52 -13.52
N ALA A 29 1.57 -5.45 -13.44
CA ALA A 29 1.39 -6.74 -12.77
C ALA A 29 2.69 -7.23 -12.13
N VAL A 30 2.59 -7.89 -10.98
CA VAL A 30 3.70 -8.55 -10.27
C VAL A 30 3.25 -9.91 -9.72
N ASP A 31 4.16 -10.88 -9.77
CA ASP A 31 3.93 -12.22 -9.21
C ASP A 31 4.30 -12.27 -7.71
N GLU A 32 5.21 -11.39 -7.29
CA GLU A 32 5.68 -11.29 -5.90
C GLU A 32 5.49 -9.86 -5.36
N THR A 33 5.06 -9.79 -4.10
CA THR A 33 4.93 -8.51 -3.40
C THR A 33 6.31 -7.90 -3.12
N SER A 34 6.46 -6.61 -3.44
CA SER A 34 7.69 -5.86 -3.19
C SER A 34 7.40 -4.55 -2.46
N VAL A 35 8.27 -4.21 -1.51
CA VAL A 35 8.12 -3.05 -0.63
C VAL A 35 9.26 -2.07 -0.89
N LYS A 36 8.94 -0.78 -0.85
CA LYS A 36 9.92 0.32 -0.92
C LYS A 36 9.62 1.36 0.15
N THR A 37 10.57 1.57 1.05
CA THR A 37 10.55 2.74 1.92
C THR A 37 10.90 3.97 1.08
N LEU A 38 9.95 4.89 0.95
CA LEU A 38 10.13 6.16 0.23
C LEU A 38 10.76 7.21 1.12
N VAL A 39 10.30 7.27 2.37
CA VAL A 39 10.84 8.14 3.42
C VAL A 39 10.95 7.32 4.70
N PRO A 40 12.13 7.19 5.31
CA PRO A 40 12.28 6.44 6.54
C PRO A 40 11.61 7.16 7.71
N GLY A 41 11.00 6.39 8.60
CA GLY A 41 10.48 6.88 9.88
C GLY A 41 11.55 6.89 10.95
N THR A 42 11.29 7.61 12.04
CA THR A 42 12.21 7.74 13.18
C THR A 42 11.59 7.30 14.51
N GLY A 43 10.30 6.97 14.53
CA GLY A 43 9.60 6.56 15.74
C GLY A 43 9.72 5.06 16.05
N ALA A 44 8.75 4.55 16.81
CA ALA A 44 8.67 3.13 17.19
C ALA A 44 8.63 2.21 15.97
N GLU A 45 9.22 1.03 16.10
CA GLU A 45 9.16 0.00 15.06
C GLU A 45 7.82 -0.72 15.10
N VAL A 46 7.24 -0.94 13.92
CA VAL A 46 6.04 -1.76 13.75
C VAL A 46 6.43 -3.23 13.85
N THR A 47 5.85 -3.93 14.82
CA THR A 47 6.02 -5.37 14.99
C THR A 47 4.75 -6.13 14.58
N THR A 48 4.81 -7.46 14.54
CA THR A 48 3.63 -8.28 14.26
C THR A 48 2.56 -8.18 15.34
N SER A 49 2.91 -7.81 16.57
CA SER A 49 1.93 -7.60 17.66
C SER A 49 1.42 -6.16 17.73
N SER A 50 1.96 -5.24 16.92
CA SER A 50 1.58 -3.83 16.97
C SER A 50 0.17 -3.60 16.45
N PHE A 51 -0.54 -2.69 17.12
CA PHE A 51 -1.66 -1.98 16.56
C PHE A 51 -1.13 -0.78 15.79
N VAL A 52 -1.40 -0.71 14.48
CA VAL A 52 -0.76 0.26 13.58
C VAL A 52 -1.81 1.23 13.08
N THR A 53 -1.55 2.53 13.25
CA THR A 53 -2.37 3.59 12.69
C THR A 53 -1.67 4.18 11.47
N PHE A 54 -2.36 4.24 10.33
CA PHE A 54 -1.77 4.70 9.08
C PHE A 54 -2.81 5.32 8.14
N CYS A 55 -2.33 6.16 7.22
CA CYS A 55 -3.06 6.56 6.03
C CYS A 55 -2.54 5.80 4.81
N TYR A 56 -3.39 5.58 3.80
CA TYR A 56 -3.02 4.92 2.56
C TYR A 56 -3.86 5.40 1.37
N SER A 57 -3.30 5.27 0.17
CA SER A 57 -4.03 5.31 -1.10
C SER A 57 -3.71 4.04 -1.89
N GLY A 58 -4.73 3.41 -2.47
CA GLY A 58 -4.65 2.14 -3.17
C GLY A 58 -5.21 2.22 -4.59
N VAL A 59 -4.42 1.81 -5.58
CA VAL A 59 -4.80 1.78 -7.00
C VAL A 59 -4.62 0.40 -7.61
N THR A 60 -5.45 0.06 -8.59
CA THR A 60 -5.25 -1.17 -9.37
C THR A 60 -4.02 -1.02 -10.27
N GLY A 61 -3.22 -2.07 -10.41
CA GLY A 61 -2.16 -2.11 -11.41
C GLY A 61 -2.70 -2.18 -12.84
N ARG A 62 -3.93 -2.69 -13.01
CA ARG A 62 -4.58 -2.88 -14.31
C ARG A 62 -4.76 -1.57 -15.07
N ASP A 63 -5.22 -0.52 -14.40
CA ASP A 63 -5.58 0.76 -15.03
C ASP A 63 -5.28 1.99 -14.17
N GLY A 64 -4.76 1.83 -12.95
CA GLY A 64 -4.48 2.94 -12.04
C GLY A 64 -5.71 3.53 -11.36
N SER A 65 -6.88 2.91 -11.49
CA SER A 65 -8.07 3.35 -10.77
C SER A 65 -7.88 3.19 -9.27
N THR A 66 -8.16 4.24 -8.52
CA THR A 66 -8.23 4.21 -7.06
C THR A 66 -9.41 3.36 -6.62
N PHE A 67 -9.15 2.28 -5.88
CA PHE A 67 -10.22 1.47 -5.29
C PHE A 67 -10.53 1.89 -3.86
N ASP A 68 -9.53 2.41 -3.14
CA ASP A 68 -9.63 2.82 -1.76
C ASP A 68 -8.58 3.87 -1.38
N ASP A 69 -8.97 4.90 -0.64
CA ASP A 69 -8.10 6.02 -0.25
C ASP A 69 -8.55 6.67 1.07
N SER A 70 -7.70 6.55 2.10
CA SER A 70 -7.96 7.13 3.40
C SER A 70 -7.63 8.63 3.46
N PHE A 71 -6.76 9.14 2.60
CA PHE A 71 -6.46 10.57 2.51
C PHE A 71 -7.69 11.33 2.04
N SER A 72 -8.36 10.84 1.01
CA SER A 72 -9.64 11.39 0.52
C SER A 72 -10.77 11.32 1.56
N ARG A 73 -10.75 10.31 2.44
CA ARG A 73 -11.70 10.23 3.56
C ARG A 73 -11.37 11.17 4.72
N GLY A 74 -10.15 11.70 4.78
CA GLY A 74 -9.69 12.58 5.86
C GLY A 74 -9.48 11.88 7.21
N ALA A 75 -9.47 10.54 7.24
CA ALA A 75 -9.35 9.76 8.47
C ALA A 75 -8.38 8.58 8.29
N PRO A 76 -7.39 8.41 9.19
CA PRO A 76 -6.54 7.23 9.20
C PRO A 76 -7.33 6.00 9.60
N ILE A 77 -6.76 4.83 9.34
CA ILE A 77 -7.27 3.55 9.86
C ILE A 77 -6.29 2.99 10.89
N SER A 78 -6.82 2.18 11.81
CA SER A 78 -6.04 1.55 12.86
C SER A 78 -6.43 0.08 12.98
N TYR A 79 -5.45 -0.81 12.81
CA TYR A 79 -5.67 -2.27 12.79
C TYR A 79 -4.48 -3.01 13.42
N PRO A 80 -4.70 -4.20 14.01
CA PRO A 80 -3.62 -5.12 14.33
C PRO A 80 -2.86 -5.51 13.07
N ALA A 81 -1.53 -5.50 13.10
CA ALA A 81 -0.70 -5.88 11.95
C ALA A 81 -0.99 -7.31 11.44
N THR A 82 -1.53 -8.19 12.30
CA THR A 82 -1.94 -9.57 11.98
C THR A 82 -3.28 -9.69 11.25
N GLN A 83 -4.12 -8.67 11.28
CA GLN A 83 -5.46 -8.69 10.67
C GLN A 83 -5.51 -7.96 9.32
N LEU A 84 -4.38 -7.40 8.88
CA LEU A 84 -4.26 -6.79 7.57
C LEU A 84 -4.07 -7.86 6.49
N VAL A 85 -4.36 -7.50 5.25
CA VAL A 85 -4.03 -8.37 4.11
C VAL A 85 -2.51 -8.59 4.06
N PRO A 86 -2.02 -9.78 3.62
CA PRO A 86 -0.61 -10.13 3.72
C PRO A 86 0.35 -9.09 3.14
N GLY A 87 -0.01 -8.46 2.01
CA GLY A 87 0.79 -7.40 1.40
C GLY A 87 0.98 -6.17 2.29
N PHE A 88 -0.03 -5.79 3.08
CA PHE A 88 0.08 -4.69 4.05
C PHE A 88 0.98 -5.07 5.22
N THR A 89 0.81 -6.27 5.77
CA THR A 89 1.67 -6.74 6.86
C THR A 89 3.13 -6.73 6.43
N LYS A 90 3.44 -7.21 5.21
CA LYS A 90 4.78 -7.14 4.60
C LYS A 90 5.29 -5.70 4.44
N ALA A 91 4.40 -4.76 4.11
CA ALA A 91 4.76 -3.36 3.92
C ALA A 91 5.02 -2.61 5.24
N LEU A 92 4.32 -2.99 6.31
CA LEU A 92 4.33 -2.26 7.58
C LEU A 92 5.33 -2.81 8.59
N VAL A 93 5.41 -4.14 8.76
CA VAL A 93 6.28 -4.75 9.77
C VAL A 93 7.76 -4.45 9.48
N GLY A 94 8.50 -4.06 10.52
CA GLY A 94 9.90 -3.63 10.44
C GLY A 94 10.10 -2.17 10.02
N GLN A 95 9.03 -1.48 9.60
CA GLN A 95 9.08 -0.04 9.36
C GLN A 95 8.94 0.73 10.66
N LYS A 96 9.34 2.00 10.65
CA LYS A 96 9.23 2.90 11.79
C LYS A 96 8.07 3.88 11.62
N VAL A 97 7.45 4.26 12.72
CA VAL A 97 6.49 5.37 12.77
C VAL A 97 7.09 6.63 12.12
N GLY A 98 6.27 7.29 11.30
CA GLY A 98 6.66 8.40 10.43
C GLY A 98 6.99 7.98 8.99
N ALA A 99 7.31 6.70 8.76
CA ALA A 99 7.73 6.21 7.45
C ALA A 99 6.63 6.39 6.39
N LYS A 100 7.08 6.67 5.17
CA LYS A 100 6.27 6.62 3.95
C LYS A 100 6.73 5.43 3.14
N VAL A 101 5.80 4.53 2.83
CA VAL A 101 6.12 3.23 2.23
C VAL A 101 5.26 3.07 0.99
N ALA A 102 5.83 2.54 -0.08
CA ALA A 102 5.07 2.02 -1.19
C ALA A 102 5.18 0.50 -1.23
N VAL A 103 4.12 -0.17 -1.66
CA VAL A 103 4.12 -1.61 -1.85
C VAL A 103 3.35 -1.95 -3.12
N ALA A 104 3.97 -2.76 -3.98
CA ALA A 104 3.30 -3.45 -5.07
C ALA A 104 2.95 -4.85 -4.57
N VAL A 105 1.65 -5.16 -4.52
CA VAL A 105 1.11 -6.38 -3.93
C VAL A 105 0.67 -7.31 -5.04
N SER A 106 1.15 -8.56 -4.99
CA SER A 106 0.71 -9.62 -5.90
C SER A 106 -0.74 -10.02 -5.59
N PRO A 107 -1.47 -10.66 -6.53
CA PRO A 107 -2.84 -11.10 -6.28
C PRO A 107 -2.94 -12.04 -5.08
N SER A 108 -1.95 -12.91 -4.87
CA SER A 108 -1.92 -13.88 -3.77
C SER A 108 -1.77 -13.24 -2.38
N ASP A 109 -1.08 -12.12 -2.28
CA ASP A 109 -0.90 -11.36 -1.04
C ASP A 109 -1.98 -10.27 -0.83
N GLY A 110 -2.85 -10.08 -1.82
CA GLY A 110 -3.94 -9.11 -1.80
C GLY A 110 -5.30 -9.80 -1.89
N TYR A 111 -5.91 -9.73 -3.08
CA TYR A 111 -7.26 -10.25 -3.34
C TYR A 111 -7.25 -11.18 -4.56
N PRO A 112 -6.88 -12.47 -4.41
CA PRO A 112 -6.69 -13.36 -5.55
C PRO A 112 -7.98 -13.58 -6.35
N SER A 113 -9.13 -13.55 -5.67
CA SER A 113 -10.46 -13.67 -6.26
C SER A 113 -11.11 -12.32 -6.59
N GLY A 114 -10.39 -11.21 -6.46
CA GLY A 114 -10.94 -9.86 -6.54
C GLY A 114 -11.85 -9.47 -5.36
N THR A 115 -12.54 -8.36 -5.49
CA THR A 115 -13.50 -7.84 -4.50
C THR A 115 -14.95 -7.92 -5.01
N PRO A 116 -15.95 -8.10 -4.11
CA PRO A 116 -17.35 -8.20 -4.51
C PRO A 116 -17.91 -6.97 -5.24
N ASP A 117 -17.35 -5.79 -4.98
CA ASP A 117 -17.73 -4.53 -5.65
C ASP A 117 -17.09 -4.35 -7.04
N GLY A 118 -16.25 -5.31 -7.46
CA GLY A 118 -15.61 -5.34 -8.77
C GLY A 118 -14.50 -4.30 -8.96
N LYS A 119 -14.13 -3.54 -7.92
CA LYS A 119 -13.04 -2.55 -7.99
C LYS A 119 -11.67 -3.21 -8.15
N ILE A 120 -11.50 -4.42 -7.59
CA ILE A 120 -10.33 -5.27 -7.80
C ILE A 120 -10.82 -6.54 -8.49
N GLN A 121 -10.24 -6.88 -9.63
CA GLN A 121 -10.61 -8.09 -10.38
C GLN A 121 -9.74 -9.29 -9.99
N PRO A 122 -10.21 -10.53 -10.23
CA PRO A 122 -9.37 -11.71 -10.06
C PRO A 122 -8.04 -11.58 -10.83
N GLY A 123 -6.93 -11.79 -10.13
CA GLY A 123 -5.59 -11.70 -10.72
C GLY A 123 -5.01 -10.28 -10.83
N ASP A 124 -5.72 -9.24 -10.38
CA ASP A 124 -5.15 -7.88 -10.36
C ASP A 124 -4.02 -7.78 -9.33
N SER A 125 -2.89 -7.22 -9.75
CA SER A 125 -1.93 -6.63 -8.83
C SER A 125 -2.43 -5.26 -8.37
N ILE A 126 -2.12 -4.89 -7.14
CA ILE A 126 -2.51 -3.60 -6.56
C ILE A 126 -1.30 -2.89 -5.99
N VAL A 127 -1.39 -1.57 -5.91
CA VAL A 127 -0.30 -0.75 -5.36
C VAL A 127 -0.85 0.12 -4.26
N PHE A 128 -0.11 0.20 -3.16
CA PHE A 128 -0.39 1.15 -2.09
C PHE A 128 0.75 2.11 -1.86
N ALA A 129 0.40 3.33 -1.49
CA ALA A 129 1.27 4.29 -0.85
C ALA A 129 0.75 4.55 0.57
N LEU A 130 1.57 4.30 1.58
CA LEU A 130 1.23 4.34 3.00
C LEU A 130 1.99 5.44 3.73
N SER A 131 1.38 5.97 4.78
CA SER A 131 2.00 6.82 5.79
C SER A 131 1.72 6.26 7.18
N ILE A 132 2.77 5.78 7.85
CA ILE A 132 2.66 5.22 9.22
C ILE A 132 2.63 6.38 10.21
N LEU A 133 1.57 6.44 11.02
CA LEU A 133 1.32 7.52 11.96
C LEU A 133 1.62 7.11 13.40
N ASP A 134 1.34 5.86 13.77
CA ASP A 134 1.54 5.34 15.12
C ASP A 134 1.68 3.82 15.14
N ALA A 135 2.33 3.30 16.18
CA ALA A 135 2.47 1.88 16.45
C ALA A 135 2.56 1.64 17.97
N SER A 136 1.61 0.87 18.52
CA SER A 136 1.49 0.55 19.94
C SER A 136 1.39 -0.94 20.21
#